data_AF-A0A7S2DZ10-F1
#
_entry.id   AF-A0A7S2DZ10-F1
#
_cell.length_a   1.000
_cell.length_b   1.000
_cell.length_c   1.000
_cell.angle_alpha   90.00
_cell.angle_beta   90.00
_cell.angle_gamma   90.00
#
_symmetry.space_group_name_H-M   'P 1'
#
loop_
_entity.id
_entity.type
_entity.pdbx_description
1 polymer ?
#
loop_
_entity_poly.entity_id
_entity_poly.type
_entity_poly.pdbx_seq_one_letter_code
_entity_poly.pdbx_strand_id
1 'polypeptide(L)'
;IMKQGTNQAVRMPAQVQIMALITLGDSSKNANPLLNGAAGFLAGCVSVMATQPADCVKSRMQGEAAKELYSGTVDCAMKMLRNEGPTAFFAGSIPRMVQVGLSSGISFALFPIISKLLNKVM
;
A
#
# COMPACT_ATOMS: atom_id res chain seq x y z
N ILE A 1 -25.44 9.37 6.69
CA ILE A 1 -24.69 9.86 5.51
C ILE A 1 -23.59 10.88 5.88
N MET A 2 -23.82 11.88 6.73
CA MET A 2 -22.75 12.85 7.12
C MET A 2 -21.63 12.29 8.01
N LYS A 3 -21.84 11.19 8.75
CA LYS A 3 -20.80 10.59 9.62
C LYS A 3 -19.72 9.78 8.88
N GLN A 4 -19.95 9.42 7.62
CA GLN A 4 -18.95 8.68 6.82
C GLN A 4 -18.02 9.60 6.01
N GLY A 5 -18.47 10.81 5.65
CA GLY A 5 -17.70 11.76 4.84
C GLY A 5 -16.46 12.29 5.55
N THR A 6 -16.58 12.69 6.82
CA THR A 6 -15.47 13.27 7.59
C THR A 6 -14.36 12.25 7.85
N ASN A 7 -14.73 10.99 8.08
CA ASN A 7 -13.77 9.91 8.34
C ASN A 7 -13.02 9.50 7.06
N GLN A 8 -13.59 9.72 5.87
CA GLN A 8 -12.89 9.55 4.59
C GLN A 8 -11.97 10.74 4.27
N ALA A 9 -12.39 11.97 4.62
CA ALA A 9 -11.66 13.21 4.33
C ALA A 9 -10.31 13.33 5.06
N VAL A 10 -10.17 12.79 6.28
CA VAL A 10 -8.89 12.79 7.03
C VAL A 10 -8.03 11.57 6.65
N ARG A 11 -8.67 10.48 6.23
CA ARG A 11 -8.00 9.19 5.96
C ARG A 11 -7.22 9.21 4.65
N MET A 12 -7.77 9.81 3.60
CA MET A 12 -7.12 9.92 2.30
C MET A 12 -5.81 10.73 2.32
N PRO A 13 -5.74 11.95 2.93
CA PRO A 13 -4.50 12.71 2.96
C PRO A 13 -3.42 12.05 3.83
N ALA A 14 -3.78 11.43 4.96
CA ALA A 14 -2.82 10.71 5.78
C ALA A 14 -2.23 9.49 5.06
N GLN A 15 -3.06 8.73 4.32
CA GLN A 15 -2.58 7.61 3.51
C GLN A 15 -1.70 8.08 2.36
N VAL A 16 -2.05 9.18 1.69
CA VAL A 16 -1.25 9.77 0.60
C VAL A 16 0.08 10.30 1.11
N GLN A 17 0.14 10.88 2.31
CA GLN A 17 1.39 11.37 2.89
C GLN A 17 2.33 10.24 3.32
N ILE A 18 1.81 9.17 3.93
CA ILE A 18 2.62 7.99 4.25
C ILE A 18 3.16 7.36 2.96
N MET A 19 2.34 7.29 1.91
CA MET A 19 2.78 6.80 0.62
C MET A 19 3.81 7.72 -0.04
N ALA A 20 3.65 9.04 0.06
CA ALA A 20 4.61 10.01 -0.45
C ALA A 20 5.96 9.86 0.26
N LEU A 21 5.97 9.79 1.60
CA LEU A 21 7.20 9.62 2.39
C LEU A 21 7.98 8.35 2.03
N ILE A 22 7.29 7.25 1.71
CA ILE A 22 7.93 5.99 1.31
C ILE A 22 8.42 6.04 -0.15
N THR A 23 7.72 6.77 -1.03
CA THR A 23 8.01 6.81 -2.48
C THR A 23 9.10 7.83 -2.85
N LEU A 24 9.42 8.78 -1.99
CA LEU A 24 10.43 9.83 -2.23
C LEU A 24 11.88 9.33 -2.40
N GLY A 25 12.13 8.03 -2.20
CA GLY A 25 13.47 7.49 -2.03
C GLY A 25 14.22 6.96 -3.27
N ASP A 26 13.59 6.65 -4.41
CA ASP A 26 14.33 5.97 -5.49
C ASP A 26 14.11 6.59 -6.88
N SER A 27 15.02 7.50 -7.22
CA SER A 27 15.23 8.05 -8.56
C SER A 27 16.55 7.50 -9.12
N SER A 28 16.75 6.18 -9.13
CA SER A 28 17.94 5.58 -9.75
C SER A 28 17.75 5.47 -11.27
N LYS A 29 18.14 6.55 -11.97
CA LYS A 29 17.91 6.75 -13.41
C LYS A 29 18.82 5.96 -14.36
N ASN A 30 19.64 4.99 -13.94
CA ASN A 30 20.65 4.40 -14.85
C ASN A 30 20.95 2.90 -14.63
N ALA A 31 19.96 2.02 -14.77
CA ALA A 31 20.24 0.58 -14.90
C ALA A 31 19.24 -0.15 -15.82
N ASN A 32 19.61 -1.38 -16.19
CA ASN A 32 18.87 -2.29 -17.07
C ASN A 32 17.35 -2.27 -16.80
N PRO A 33 16.48 -2.30 -17.83
CA PRO A 33 15.03 -2.23 -17.66
C PRO A 33 14.47 -3.29 -16.70
N LEU A 34 15.11 -4.46 -16.64
CA LEU A 34 14.80 -5.52 -15.69
C LEU A 34 15.13 -5.16 -14.24
N LEU A 35 16.25 -4.47 -13.99
CA LEU A 35 16.65 -4.06 -12.64
C LEU A 35 15.70 -2.98 -12.11
N ASN A 36 15.31 -2.02 -12.95
CA ASN A 36 14.35 -0.99 -12.58
C ASN A 36 12.96 -1.60 -12.32
N GLY A 37 12.55 -2.59 -13.12
CA GLY A 37 11.30 -3.32 -12.87
C GLY A 37 11.33 -4.09 -11.54
N ALA A 38 12.44 -4.74 -11.20
CA ALA A 38 12.60 -5.43 -9.93
C ALA A 38 12.63 -4.47 -8.72
N ALA A 39 13.32 -3.34 -8.85
CA ALA A 39 13.33 -2.28 -7.84
C ALA A 39 11.92 -1.69 -7.65
N GLY A 40 11.20 -1.42 -8.75
CA GLY A 40 9.81 -0.96 -8.71
C GLY A 40 8.86 -1.97 -8.07
N PHE A 41 9.07 -3.27 -8.31
CA PHE A 41 8.30 -4.33 -7.65
C PHE A 41 8.55 -4.35 -6.14
N LEU A 42 9.81 -4.31 -5.72
CA LEU A 42 10.18 -4.28 -4.30
C LEU A 42 9.66 -3.03 -3.58
N ALA A 43 9.77 -1.86 -4.21
CA ALA A 43 9.20 -0.61 -3.70
C ALA A 43 7.67 -0.72 -3.53
N GLY A 44 6.98 -1.30 -4.51
CA GLY A 44 5.55 -1.59 -4.43
C GLY A 44 5.19 -2.55 -3.28
N CYS A 45 5.97 -3.61 -3.09
CA CYS A 45 5.76 -4.56 -1.99
C CYS A 45 5.98 -3.92 -0.61
N VAL A 46 7.03 -3.12 -0.43
CA VAL A 46 7.31 -2.41 0.83
C VAL A 46 6.20 -1.40 1.15
N SER A 47 5.74 -0.66 0.14
CA SER A 47 4.59 0.26 0.25
C SER A 47 3.32 -0.46 0.75
N VAL A 48 3.02 -1.63 0.20
CA VAL A 48 1.88 -2.43 0.66
C VAL A 48 2.12 -2.95 2.08
N MET A 49 3.29 -3.47 2.41
CA MET A 49 3.56 -3.96 3.78
C MET A 49 3.38 -2.88 4.85
N ALA A 50 3.75 -1.64 4.55
CA ALA A 50 3.59 -0.51 5.47
C ALA A 50 2.11 -0.12 5.67
N THR A 51 1.28 -0.25 4.63
CA THR A 51 -0.11 0.22 4.64
C THR A 51 -1.14 -0.86 4.94
N GLN A 52 -0.79 -2.11 4.67
CA GLN A 52 -1.62 -3.29 4.93
C GLN A 52 -2.10 -3.43 6.38
N PRO A 53 -1.27 -3.25 7.44
CA PRO A 53 -1.77 -3.41 8.80
C PRO A 53 -2.87 -2.39 9.13
N ALA A 54 -2.74 -1.16 8.63
CA ALA A 54 -3.76 -0.13 8.80
C ALA A 54 -5.05 -0.47 8.05
N ASP A 55 -4.95 -1.07 6.87
CA ASP A 55 -6.12 -1.46 6.08
C ASP A 55 -6.82 -2.70 6.64
N CYS A 56 -6.08 -3.67 7.21
CA CYS A 56 -6.65 -4.82 7.93
C CYS A 56 -7.45 -4.37 9.16
N VAL A 57 -6.90 -3.48 9.99
CA VAL A 57 -7.61 -2.95 11.17
C VAL A 57 -8.86 -2.18 10.74
N LYS A 58 -8.77 -1.37 9.68
CA LYS A 58 -9.95 -0.66 9.14
C LYS A 58 -11.02 -1.63 8.64
N SER A 59 -10.63 -2.65 7.87
CA SER A 59 -11.58 -3.64 7.35
C SER A 59 -12.32 -4.35 8.48
N ARG A 60 -11.63 -4.68 9.58
CA ARG A 60 -12.29 -5.26 10.76
C ARG A 60 -13.18 -4.28 11.49
N MET A 61 -12.76 -3.03 11.63
CA MET A 61 -13.56 -1.97 12.22
C MET A 61 -14.82 -1.62 11.41
N GLN A 62 -14.84 -1.94 10.12
CA GLN A 62 -16.02 -1.80 9.25
C GLN A 62 -16.96 -3.01 9.32
N GLY A 63 -16.56 -4.11 9.96
CA GLY A 63 -17.43 -5.26 10.18
C GLY A 63 -18.55 -4.95 11.17
N GLU A 64 -19.71 -5.60 11.00
CA GLU A 64 -20.89 -5.42 11.86
C GLU A 64 -20.59 -5.68 13.34
N ALA A 65 -19.78 -6.69 13.64
CA ALA A 65 -19.38 -7.04 15.01
C ALA A 65 -18.36 -6.06 15.64
N ALA A 66 -17.83 -5.10 14.88
CA ALA A 66 -16.78 -4.21 15.38
C ALA A 66 -17.23 -3.31 16.51
N LYS A 67 -18.50 -2.85 16.47
CA LYS A 67 -19.07 -1.96 17.48
C LYS A 67 -19.28 -2.64 18.83
N GLU A 68 -19.46 -3.96 18.86
CA GLU A 68 -19.60 -4.74 20.09
C GLU A 68 -18.24 -5.27 20.59
N LEU A 69 -17.32 -5.61 19.69
CA LEU A 69 -16.05 -6.25 20.05
C LEU A 69 -14.93 -5.24 20.36
N TYR A 70 -15.00 -4.01 19.83
CA TYR A 70 -13.89 -3.05 19.89
C TYR A 70 -14.36 -1.65 20.32
N SER A 71 -13.68 -1.07 21.31
CA SER A 71 -13.97 0.28 21.80
C SER A 71 -13.38 1.37 20.88
N GLY A 72 -12.44 1.01 20.00
CA GLY A 72 -11.83 1.90 19.02
C GLY A 72 -10.79 1.19 18.14
N THR A 73 -10.21 1.91 17.20
CA THR A 73 -9.24 1.38 16.22
C THR A 73 -7.98 0.80 16.89
N VAL A 74 -7.50 1.42 17.97
CA VAL A 74 -6.32 0.98 18.72
C VAL A 74 -6.62 -0.29 19.53
N ASP A 75 -7.80 -0.36 20.16
CA ASP A 75 -8.26 -1.55 20.89
C ASP A 75 -8.44 -2.75 19.94
N CYS A 76 -8.97 -2.51 18.74
CA CYS A 76 -9.05 -3.51 17.67
C CYS A 76 -7.68 -4.03 17.25
N ALA A 77 -6.71 -3.13 16.98
CA ALA A 77 -5.36 -3.52 16.60
C ALA A 77 -4.67 -4.34 17.70
N MET A 78 -4.83 -3.95 18.96
CA MET A 78 -4.20 -4.64 20.10
C MET A 78 -4.83 -6.01 20.36
N LYS A 79 -6.17 -6.12 20.32
CA LYS A 79 -6.88 -7.40 20.44
C LYS A 79 -6.59 -8.34 19.29
N MET A 80 -6.52 -7.83 18.06
CA MET A 80 -6.16 -8.63 16.88
C MET A 80 -4.74 -9.18 17.02
N LEU A 81 -3.78 -8.36 17.44
CA LEU A 81 -2.40 -8.80 17.69
C LEU A 81 -2.32 -9.84 18.81
N ARG A 82 -3.12 -9.71 19.87
CA ARG A 82 -3.09 -10.61 21.02
C ARG A 82 -3.82 -11.94 20.78
N ASN A 83 -4.92 -11.94 20.02
CA ASN A 83 -5.75 -13.12 19.80
C ASN A 83 -5.33 -13.94 18.57
N GLU A 84 -4.90 -13.28 17.50
CA GLU A 84 -4.60 -13.94 16.22
C GLU A 84 -3.13 -13.84 15.80
N GLY A 85 -2.38 -12.97 16.47
CA GLY A 85 -0.96 -12.77 16.22
C GLY A 85 -0.65 -11.83 15.07
N PRO A 86 0.64 -11.55 14.83
CA PRO A 86 1.11 -10.61 13.82
C PRO A 86 0.87 -11.11 12.38
N THR A 87 0.74 -12.42 12.17
CA THR A 87 0.45 -13.01 10.85
C THR A 87 -0.98 -12.71 10.38
N ALA A 88 -1.92 -12.44 11.30
CA ALA A 88 -3.29 -12.06 10.96
C ALA A 88 -3.38 -10.73 10.20
N PHE A 89 -2.40 -9.82 10.39
CA PHE A 89 -2.30 -8.57 9.62
C PHE A 89 -1.89 -8.81 8.17
N PHE A 90 -1.24 -9.94 7.89
CA PHE A 90 -0.75 -10.31 6.55
C PHE A 90 -1.61 -11.39 5.88
N ALA A 91 -2.49 -12.06 6.61
CA ALA A 91 -3.46 -13.01 6.07
C ALA A 91 -4.38 -12.31 5.05
N GLY A 92 -4.37 -12.75 3.79
CA GLY A 92 -5.12 -12.13 2.69
C GLY A 92 -4.44 -10.91 2.03
N SER A 93 -3.23 -10.55 2.48
CA SER A 93 -2.48 -9.39 1.98
C SER A 93 -1.61 -9.69 0.77
N ILE A 94 -1.22 -10.96 0.64
CA ILE A 94 -0.42 -11.50 -0.45
C ILE A 94 -0.98 -11.12 -1.84
N PRO A 95 -2.27 -11.33 -2.15
CA PRO A 95 -2.81 -10.96 -3.47
C PRO A 95 -2.69 -9.45 -3.75
N ARG A 96 -2.84 -8.60 -2.73
CA ARG A 96 -2.68 -7.15 -2.86
C ARG A 96 -1.22 -6.74 -3.05
N MET A 97 -0.30 -7.36 -2.31
CA MET A 97 1.14 -7.15 -2.49
C MET A 97 1.59 -7.52 -3.90
N VAL A 98 1.09 -8.64 -4.43
CA VAL A 98 1.40 -9.09 -5.79
C VAL A 98 0.83 -8.10 -6.82
N GLN A 99 -0.41 -7.66 -6.67
CA GLN A 99 -1.04 -6.71 -7.60
C GLN A 99 -0.29 -5.38 -7.66
N VAL A 100 0.01 -4.76 -6.51
CA VAL A 100 0.67 -3.45 -6.45
C VAL A 100 2.15 -3.53 -6.84
N GLY A 101 2.84 -4.59 -6.39
CA GLY A 101 4.21 -4.87 -6.79
C GLY A 101 4.31 -5.03 -8.31
N LEU A 102 3.42 -5.82 -8.91
CA LEU A 102 3.41 -6.04 -10.36
C LEU A 102 3.10 -4.75 -11.13
N SER A 103 2.10 -3.99 -10.70
CA SER A 103 1.78 -2.70 -11.31
C SER A 103 2.97 -1.73 -11.27
N SER A 104 3.63 -1.63 -10.11
CA SER A 104 4.77 -0.74 -9.92
C SER A 104 5.98 -1.20 -10.74
N GLY A 105 6.30 -2.49 -10.72
CA GLY A 105 7.39 -3.07 -11.51
C GLY A 105 7.20 -2.88 -13.01
N ILE A 106 5.97 -3.04 -13.52
CA ILE A 106 5.65 -2.79 -14.94
C ILE A 106 5.85 -1.31 -15.28
N SER A 107 5.36 -0.39 -14.45
CA SER A 107 5.55 1.06 -14.67
C SER A 107 7.03 1.44 -14.73
N PHE A 108 7.85 0.95 -13.79
CA PHE A 108 9.29 1.24 -13.76
C PHE A 108 10.06 0.56 -14.91
N ALA A 109 9.61 -0.59 -15.40
CA ALA A 109 10.21 -1.26 -16.56
C ALA A 109 9.83 -0.59 -17.90
N LEU A 110 8.58 -0.14 -18.05
CA LEU A 110 8.09 0.47 -19.29
C LEU A 110 8.53 1.92 -19.47
N PHE A 111 8.63 2.69 -18.38
CA PHE A 111 9.00 4.10 -18.43
C PHE A 111 10.28 4.39 -19.26
N PRO A 112 11.41 3.68 -19.08
CA PRO A 112 12.61 3.92 -19.89
C PRO A 112 12.44 3.50 -21.37
N ILE A 113 11.62 2.50 -21.67
CA ILE A 113 11.36 2.05 -23.05
C ILE A 113 10.56 3.11 -23.79
N ILE A 114 9.47 3.59 -23.18
CA ILE A 114 8.60 4.62 -23.75
C ILE A 114 9.38 5.94 -23.91
N SER A 115 10.15 6.34 -22.89
CA SER A 115 10.96 7.55 -22.94
C SER A 115 12.00 7.53 -24.06
N LYS A 116 12.62 6.37 -24.33
CA LYS A 116 13.57 6.19 -25.45
C LYS A 116 12.88 6.23 -26.81
N LEU A 117 11.70 5.62 -26.92
CA LEU A 117 10.93 5.62 -28.17
C LEU A 117 10.46 7.03 -28.53
N LEU A 118 10.00 7.79 -27.53
CA LEU A 118 9.51 9.15 -27.71
C LEU A 118 10.63 10.13 -28.09
N ASN A 119 11.81 10.04 -27.46
CA ASN A 119 13.00 10.82 -27.86
C ASN A 119 13.57 10.45 -29.24
N LYS A 120 13.12 9.35 -29.83
CA LYS A 120 13.54 8.93 -31.18
C LYS A 120 12.54 9.36 -32.26
N VAL A 121 11.29 9.62 -31.87
CA VAL A 121 10.22 10.10 -32.75
C VAL A 121 10.17 11.63 -32.83
N MET A 122 10.51 12.30 -31.72
CA MET A 122 10.60 13.75 -31.60
C MET A 122 12.04 14.20 -31.82
#